data_AF-A0A2N2M672-F1
#
_entry.id   AF-A0A2N2M672-F1
#
_cell.length_a   1.000
_cell.length_b   1.000
_cell.length_c   1.000
_cell.angle_alpha   90.00
_cell.angle_beta   90.00
_cell.angle_gamma   90.00
#
_symmetry.space_group_name_H-M   'P 1'
#
loop_
_entity.id
_entity.type
_entity.pdbx_description
1 polymer ?
#
loop_
_entity_poly.entity_id
_entity_poly.type
_entity_poly.pdbx_seq_one_letter_code
_entity_poly.pdbx_strand_id
1 'polypeptide(L)' 'MNAISSPEIRRMNLNDLEEVIRLDHASFSLPWPESSFRFEIEKNECSRCWVALLDQKIVGIMVAWIIVDEI' A
#
# COMPACT_ATOMS: atom_id res chain seq x y z
N MET A 1 16.02 -13.58 23.96
CA MET A 1 14.69 -13.01 23.68
C MET A 1 14.87 -12.10 22.47
N ASN A 2 14.47 -12.54 21.27
CA ASN A 2 14.55 -11.68 20.09
C ASN A 2 13.38 -10.69 20.18
N ALA A 3 13.69 -9.39 20.25
CA ALA A 3 12.66 -8.37 20.14
C ALA A 3 12.03 -8.48 18.76
N ILE A 4 10.71 -8.58 18.69
CA ILE A 4 9.98 -8.50 17.42
C ILE A 4 9.99 -7.03 17.02
N SER A 5 10.69 -6.69 15.94
CA SER A 5 10.64 -5.36 15.36
C SER A 5 9.22 -5.06 14.89
N SER A 6 8.64 -3.95 15.34
CA SER A 6 7.32 -3.49 14.89
C SER A 6 7.46 -2.76 13.55
N PRO A 7 6.61 -3.04 12.54
CA PRO A 7 6.65 -2.30 11.28
C PRO A 7 6.24 -0.83 11.48
N GLU A 8 6.91 0.07 10.77
CA GLU A 8 6.51 1.46 10.62
C GLU A 8 5.38 1.55 9.58
N ILE A 9 4.30 2.24 9.91
CA ILE A 9 3.19 2.48 8.98
C ILE A 9 3.28 3.92 8.49
N ARG A 10 3.36 4.10 7.16
CA ARG A 10 3.44 5.43 6.53
C ARG A 10 2.66 5.51 5.24
N ARG A 11 2.46 6.73 4.73
CA ARG A 11 1.87 6.94 3.41
C ARG A 11 2.73 6.28 2.33
N MET A 12 2.04 5.59 1.43
CA MET A 12 2.64 5.10 0.19
C MET A 12 2.96 6.30 -0.71
N ASN A 13 4.10 6.25 -1.39
CA ASN A 13 4.48 7.20 -2.43
C ASN A 13 4.97 6.45 -3.68
N LEU A 14 5.21 7.17 -4.78
CA LEU A 14 5.57 6.55 -6.06
C LEU A 14 6.88 5.77 -6.04
N ASN A 15 7.82 6.10 -5.14
CA ASN A 15 9.08 5.35 -5.02
C ASN A 15 8.85 3.95 -4.42
N ASP A 16 7.72 3.73 -3.75
CA ASP A 16 7.33 2.43 -3.20
C ASP A 16 6.71 1.51 -4.25
N LEU A 17 6.30 2.05 -5.40
CA LEU A 17 5.38 1.41 -6.35
C LEU A 17 5.90 0.07 -6.87
N GLU A 18 7.20 0.00 -7.20
CA GLU A 18 7.82 -1.25 -7.66
C GLU A 18 7.73 -2.36 -6.61
N GLU A 19 7.99 -2.04 -5.35
CA GLU A 19 7.95 -3.01 -4.26
C GLU A 19 6.51 -3.38 -3.86
N VAL A 20 5.60 -2.42 -3.91
CA VAL A 20 4.15 -2.63 -3.73
C VAL A 20 3.60 -3.60 -4.76
N ILE A 21 3.91 -3.41 -6.05
CA ILE A 21 3.49 -4.31 -7.13
C ILE A 21 4.04 -5.72 -6.90
N ARG A 22 5.33 -5.84 -6.56
CA ARG A 22 5.93 -7.15 -6.23
C ARG A 22 5.20 -7.84 -5.07
N LEU A 23 4.89 -7.10 -4.02
CA LEU A 23 4.18 -7.64 -2.86
C LEU A 23 2.74 -8.04 -3.21
N ASP A 24 2.04 -7.22 -3.98
CA ASP A 24 0.65 -7.48 -4.41
C ASP A 24 0.56 -8.75 -5.27
N HIS A 25 1.46 -8.90 -6.24
CA HIS A 25 1.61 -10.12 -7.05
C HIS A 25 1.93 -11.37 -6.23
N ALA A 26 2.68 -11.22 -5.13
CA ALA A 26 2.99 -12.33 -4.23
C ALA A 26 1.82 -12.65 -3.27
N SER A 27 0.92 -11.70 -3.02
CA SER A 27 -0.12 -11.79 -2.00
C SER A 27 -1.48 -12.22 -2.55
N PHE A 28 -1.77 -11.89 -3.82
CA PHE A 28 -3.09 -12.10 -4.41
C PHE A 28 -3.01 -12.83 -5.76
N SER A 29 -3.97 -13.71 -6.03
CA SER A 29 -4.09 -14.41 -7.32
C SER A 29 -4.55 -13.50 -8.46
N LEU A 30 -5.16 -12.35 -8.13
CA LEU A 30 -5.61 -11.31 -9.04
C LEU A 30 -5.00 -9.98 -8.59
N PRO A 31 -3.72 -9.74 -8.90
CA PRO A 31 -3.05 -8.52 -8.51
C PRO A 31 -3.63 -7.30 -9.23
N TRP A 32 -3.51 -6.16 -8.59
CA TRP A 32 -3.89 -4.87 -9.14
C TRP A 32 -2.92 -4.45 -10.26
N PRO A 33 -3.42 -3.87 -11.36
CA PRO A 33 -2.57 -3.21 -12.35
C PRO A 33 -1.74 -2.09 -11.73
N GLU A 34 -0.50 -1.89 -12.19
CA GLU A 34 0.35 -0.77 -11.76
C GLU A 34 -0.38 0.58 -11.89
N SER A 35 -1.12 0.76 -12.99
CA SER A 35 -1.86 2.00 -13.26
C SER A 35 -2.91 2.30 -12.19
N SER A 36 -3.50 1.27 -11.58
CA SER A 36 -4.45 1.43 -10.48
C SER A 36 -3.74 2.01 -9.25
N PHE A 37 -2.62 1.42 -8.81
CA PHE A 37 -1.85 2.00 -7.69
C PHE A 37 -1.39 3.42 -7.97
N ARG A 38 -0.89 3.69 -9.18
CA ARG A 38 -0.47 5.05 -9.58
C ARG A 38 -1.63 6.05 -9.51
N PHE A 39 -2.81 5.69 -10.01
CA PHE A 39 -4.00 6.53 -9.92
C PHE A 39 -4.40 6.79 -8.46
N GLU A 40 -4.40 5.76 -7.62
CA GLU A 40 -4.75 5.88 -6.20
C GLU A 40 -3.80 6.79 -5.42
N ILE A 41 -2.49 6.73 -5.73
CA ILE A 41 -1.47 7.58 -5.10
C ILE A 41 -1.54 9.04 -5.59
N GLU A 42 -1.68 9.26 -6.90
CA GLU A 42 -1.49 10.59 -7.50
C GLU A 42 -2.78 11.37 -7.77
N LYS A 43 -3.90 10.68 -7.98
CA LYS A 43 -5.12 11.26 -8.57
C LYS A 43 -6.35 11.11 -7.70
N ASN A 44 -6.47 10.02 -6.94
CA ASN A 44 -7.64 9.75 -6.13
C ASN A 44 -7.55 10.43 -4.75
N GLU A 45 -8.09 11.65 -4.63
CA GLU A 45 -8.04 12.42 -3.38
C GLU A 45 -8.81 11.76 -2.21
N CYS A 46 -9.80 10.92 -2.53
CA CYS A 46 -10.55 10.12 -1.56
C CYS A 46 -9.78 8.89 -1.08
N SER A 47 -8.69 8.53 -1.77
CA SER A 47 -7.89 7.36 -1.45
C SER A 47 -6.91 7.62 -0.31
N ARG A 48 -6.63 6.54 0.41
CA ARG A 48 -5.71 6.50 1.52
C ARG A 48 -4.79 5.29 1.33
N CYS A 49 -3.70 5.51 0.60
CA CYS A 49 -2.66 4.51 0.37
C CYS A 49 -1.61 4.53 1.48
N TRP A 50 -1.33 3.34 2.04
CA TRP A 50 -0.37 3.14 3.12
C TRP A 50 0.50 1.90 2.85
N VAL A 51 1.71 1.92 3.41
CA VAL A 51 2.64 0.79 3.44
C VAL A 51 3.07 0.51 4.87
N ALA A 52 3.33 -0.76 5.16
CA ALA A 52 4.02 -1.20 6.37
C ALA A 52 5.49 -1.51 6.01
N LEU A 53 6.42 -0.80 6.62
CA LEU A 53 7.87 -0.94 6.41
C LEU A 53 8.49 -1.67 7.61
N LEU A 54 9.17 -2.78 7.36
CA LEU A 54 9.93 -3.52 8.36
C LEU A 54 11.32 -3.78 7.81
N ASP A 55 12.36 -3.37 8.55
CA ASP A 55 13.76 -3.56 8.17
C ASP A 55 14.06 -3.10 6.72
N GLN A 56 13.56 -1.91 6.36
CA GLN A 56 13.66 -1.30 5.02
C GLN A 56 12.94 -2.05 3.88
N LYS A 57 12.09 -3.01 4.22
CA LYS A 57 11.27 -3.76 3.26
C LYS A 57 9.80 -3.47 3.46
N ILE A 58 9.06 -3.28 2.38
CA ILE A 58 7.60 -3.19 2.42
C ILE A 58 7.05 -4.60 2.63
N VAL A 59 6.34 -4.77 3.75
CA VAL A 59 5.76 -6.05 4.18
C VAL A 59 4.24 -6.02 4.24
N GLY A 60 3.63 -4.87 3.94
CA GLY A 60 2.18 -4.72 3.89
C GLY A 60 1.77 -3.51 3.07
N ILE A 61 0.60 -3.62 2.43
CA ILE A 61 -0.03 -2.57 1.65
C ILE A 61 -1.47 -2.40 2.13
N MET A 62 -1.97 -1.16 2.10
CA MET A 62 -3.38 -0.86 2.35
C MET A 62 -3.82 0.28 1.45
N VAL A 63 -4.92 0.06 0.72
CA VAL A 63 -5.61 1.09 -0.05
C VAL A 63 -7.04 1.16 0.50
N ALA A 64 -7.44 2.33 1.00
CA ALA A 64 -8.77 2.55 1.54
C ALA A 64 -9.39 3.80 0.92
N TRP A 65 -10.68 3.76 0.64
CA TRP A 65 -11.43 4.91 0.11
C TRP A 65 -12.31 5.51 1.18
N ILE A 66 -12.32 6.84 1.24
CA ILE A 66 -13.34 7.58 1.97
C ILE A 66 -14.53 7.76 1.03
N ILE A 67 -15.63 7.09 1.34
CA ILE A 67 -16.92 7.29 0.67
C ILE A 67 -17.76 8.17 1.60
N VAL A 68 -18.24 9.30 1.09
CA VAL A 68 -19.13 10.21 1.80
C VAL A 68 -20.53 10.00 1.23
N ASP A 69 -21.55 9.95 2.10
CA ASP A 69 -22.98 9.78 1.75
C ASP A 69 -23.44 8.34 1.42
N GLU A 70 -23.03 7.34 2.22
CA GLU A 70 -23.80 6.09 2.33
C GLU A 70 -25.14 6.41 3.02
N ILE A 71 -26.23 6.51 2.24
CA ILE A 71 -27.62 6.55 2.74
C ILE A 71 -28.20 5.14 2.74
#